data_AF-A0AAQ3G954-F1
#
_entry.id   AF-A0AAQ3G954-F1
#
_cell.length_a   1.000
_cell.length_b   1.000
_cell.length_c   1.000
_cell.angle_alpha   90.00
_cell.angle_beta   90.00
_cell.angle_gamma   90.00
#
_symmetry.space_group_name_H-M   'P 1'
#
loop_
_entity.id
_entity.type
_entity.pdbx_description
1 polymer ?
#
loop_
_entity_poly.entity_id
_entity_poly.type
_entity_poly.pdbx_seq_one_letter_code
_entity_poly.pdbx_strand_id
1 'polypeptide(L)'
;MPYQPNDLLSRHFQESGDLISQVEAQLSHISTNSPNIPIYRDMILTVLRMAQEDHNRWNAKITLQALRELEQAFRVLEQFKGRRKVTVFGSARTPVEHPLYAMARELGAALTRAEMMVITGAGGGIMAAAHEGAGRDHSLGFNITLPFEQHANPTVDGTDNLLPFHFFFTRKLFFVKEADALVLCPGGFGTLDEALEVLTLIQTGKSPLVPVVLLDVPGGTFWQGALDFIRNQLEENRYILPTDMKLMRLVYSVEEAVEEINQFYSNFHSSRWLKRQFVIRMNHKLSDQALARMQEEFADLCLSDQFHQHAYSGEEHDDAQFSHLARLAFAFNGRTHGRLRELVDFINLPENWADSKPPIAQRSREPFNVI
;
A
#
# COMPACT_ATOMS: atom_id res chain seq x y z
N MET A 1 18.19 8.63 -0.54
CA MET A 1 19.34 9.21 -1.28
C MET A 1 19.19 8.78 -2.72
N PRO A 2 19.46 9.65 -3.72
CA PRO A 2 19.57 9.17 -5.09
C PRO A 2 20.66 8.09 -5.12
N TYR A 3 20.36 6.96 -5.77
CA TYR A 3 21.34 5.92 -6.02
C TYR A 3 22.55 6.55 -6.72
N GLN A 4 23.70 6.55 -6.06
CA GLN A 4 24.97 6.88 -6.71
C GLN A 4 25.54 5.57 -7.20
N PRO A 5 25.51 5.28 -8.52
CA PRO A 5 26.20 4.12 -9.05
C PRO A 5 27.67 4.21 -8.62
N ASN A 6 28.21 3.09 -8.15
CA ASN A 6 29.64 2.99 -7.87
C ASN A 6 30.40 3.14 -9.21
N ASP A 7 30.89 4.35 -9.48
CA ASP A 7 31.56 4.75 -10.73
C ASP A 7 32.90 4.03 -10.99
N LEU A 8 33.29 3.08 -10.13
CA LEU A 8 34.42 2.19 -10.39
C LEU A 8 34.17 1.30 -11.63
N LEU A 9 32.92 0.97 -11.92
CA LEU A 9 32.58 0.18 -13.10
C LEU A 9 32.45 0.98 -14.37
N SER A 10 31.98 2.22 -14.31
CA SER A 10 31.97 3.09 -15.50
C SER A 10 33.40 3.32 -16.01
N ARG A 11 34.39 3.40 -15.12
CA ARG A 11 35.81 3.52 -15.51
C ARG A 11 36.40 2.23 -16.08
N HIS A 12 36.06 1.05 -15.56
CA HIS A 12 36.59 -0.22 -16.09
C HIS A 12 35.82 -0.76 -17.31
N PHE A 13 34.51 -0.47 -17.41
CA PHE A 13 33.70 -0.81 -18.58
C PHE A 13 33.78 0.22 -19.71
N GLN A 14 34.28 1.43 -19.46
CA GLN A 14 34.70 2.34 -20.54
C GLN A 14 35.82 1.74 -21.40
N GLU A 15 36.68 0.87 -20.85
CA GLU A 15 37.66 0.09 -21.62
C GLU A 15 37.05 -1.14 -22.29
N SER A 16 35.91 -1.64 -21.78
CA SER A 16 35.21 -2.85 -22.24
C SER A 16 33.93 -2.48 -23.00
N GLY A 17 34.05 -1.63 -24.02
CA GLY A 17 32.96 -1.02 -24.80
C GLY A 17 31.99 -1.95 -25.55
N ASP A 18 31.86 -3.22 -25.15
CA ASP A 18 31.02 -4.25 -25.76
C ASP A 18 29.97 -4.81 -24.78
N LEU A 19 30.25 -4.88 -23.46
CA LEU A 19 29.36 -5.58 -22.53
C LEU A 19 27.97 -4.93 -22.39
N ILE A 20 27.90 -3.60 -22.30
CA ILE A 20 26.62 -2.88 -22.19
C ILE A 20 25.77 -3.17 -23.44
N SER A 21 26.38 -3.08 -24.62
CA SER A 21 25.72 -3.35 -25.89
C SER A 21 25.31 -4.83 -26.02
N GLN A 22 26.10 -5.77 -25.52
CA GLN A 22 25.74 -7.19 -25.46
C GLN A 22 24.52 -7.43 -24.56
N VAL A 23 24.48 -6.83 -23.36
CA VAL A 23 23.34 -6.94 -22.43
C VAL A 23 22.08 -6.34 -23.07
N GLU A 24 22.18 -5.16 -23.67
CA GLU A 24 21.05 -4.54 -24.36
C GLU A 24 20.57 -5.36 -25.57
N ALA A 25 21.49 -5.94 -26.35
CA ALA A 25 21.14 -6.82 -27.46
C ALA A 25 20.36 -8.05 -26.98
N GLN A 26 20.83 -8.72 -25.92
CA GLN A 26 20.13 -9.86 -25.32
C GLN A 26 18.74 -9.48 -24.81
N LEU A 27 18.62 -8.35 -24.11
CA LEU A 27 17.33 -7.86 -23.61
C LEU A 27 16.36 -7.51 -24.75
N SER A 28 16.87 -6.89 -25.82
CA SER A 28 16.07 -6.53 -27.00
C SER A 28 15.57 -7.76 -27.76
N HIS A 29 16.29 -8.89 -27.72
CA HIS A 29 15.82 -10.16 -28.28
C HIS A 29 14.70 -10.80 -27.43
N ILE A 30 14.71 -10.60 -26.12
CA ILE A 30 13.71 -11.18 -25.20
C ILE A 30 12.44 -10.32 -25.15
N SER A 31 12.59 -9.00 -25.11
CA SER A 31 11.49 -8.04 -24.93
C SER A 31 11.63 -6.87 -25.92
N THR A 32 11.30 -7.14 -27.19
CA THR A 32 11.42 -6.18 -28.28
C THR A 32 10.64 -4.90 -27.99
N ASN A 33 11.31 -3.75 -28.08
CA ASN A 33 10.73 -2.41 -27.87
C ASN A 33 10.10 -2.15 -26.49
N SER A 34 10.47 -2.92 -25.46
CA SER A 34 9.97 -2.66 -24.11
C SER A 34 10.56 -1.36 -23.54
N PRO A 35 9.72 -0.45 -22.98
CA PRO A 35 10.23 0.75 -22.31
C PRO A 35 11.05 0.43 -21.05
N ASN A 36 10.98 -0.82 -20.56
CA ASN A 36 11.68 -1.27 -19.37
C ASN A 36 13.11 -1.78 -19.66
N ILE A 37 13.55 -1.84 -20.92
CA ILE A 37 14.92 -2.28 -21.29
C ILE A 37 16.01 -1.56 -20.46
N PRO A 38 15.97 -0.22 -20.28
CA PRO A 38 16.97 0.46 -19.46
C PRO A 38 17.01 -0.04 -18.01
N ILE A 39 15.84 -0.33 -17.42
CA ILE A 39 15.73 -0.83 -16.04
C ILE A 39 16.32 -2.25 -15.93
N TYR A 40 15.95 -3.14 -16.86
CA TYR A 40 16.48 -4.51 -16.86
C TYR A 40 18.00 -4.54 -17.10
N ARG A 41 18.51 -3.66 -17.97
CA ARG A 41 19.95 -3.49 -18.19
C ARG A 41 20.65 -3.10 -16.89
N ASP A 42 20.12 -2.11 -16.17
CA ASP A 42 20.73 -1.65 -14.93
C ASP A 42 20.68 -2.73 -13.82
N MET A 43 19.64 -3.56 -13.78
CA MET A 43 19.56 -4.74 -12.91
C MET A 43 20.64 -5.77 -13.24
N ILE A 44 20.81 -6.13 -14.53
CA ILE A 44 21.84 -7.09 -14.97
C ILE A 44 23.24 -6.54 -14.68
N LEU A 45 23.49 -5.28 -15.03
CA LEU A 45 24.78 -4.64 -14.76
C LEU A 45 25.09 -4.66 -13.26
N THR A 46 24.09 -4.50 -12.38
CA THR A 46 24.24 -4.63 -10.92
C THR A 46 24.72 -6.01 -10.51
N VAL A 47 24.14 -7.08 -11.06
CA VAL A 47 24.58 -8.46 -10.80
C VAL A 47 26.00 -8.69 -11.32
N LEU A 48 26.36 -8.13 -12.48
CA LEU A 48 27.71 -8.24 -13.04
C LEU A 48 28.75 -7.55 -12.15
N ARG A 49 28.42 -6.42 -11.51
CA ARG A 49 29.31 -5.81 -10.48
C ARG A 49 29.56 -6.78 -9.33
N MET A 50 28.49 -7.37 -8.80
CA MET A 50 28.57 -8.28 -7.66
C MET A 50 29.42 -9.50 -8.01
N ALA A 51 29.30 -10.00 -9.25
CA ALA A 51 30.10 -11.12 -9.73
C ALA A 51 31.58 -10.75 -9.93
N GLN A 52 31.88 -9.51 -10.36
CA GLN A 52 33.26 -9.04 -10.48
C GLN A 52 33.94 -8.87 -9.10
N GLU A 53 33.20 -8.36 -8.12
CA GLU A 53 33.67 -8.18 -6.76
C GLU A 53 33.87 -9.52 -6.02
N ASP A 54 32.99 -10.51 -6.30
CA ASP A 54 32.98 -11.87 -5.75
C ASP A 54 33.29 -11.95 -4.24
N HIS A 55 32.76 -11.00 -3.47
CA HIS A 55 33.17 -10.83 -2.08
C HIS A 55 32.65 -11.92 -1.13
N ASN A 56 31.38 -12.32 -1.27
CA ASN A 56 30.73 -13.19 -0.29
C ASN A 56 29.56 -14.01 -0.88
N ARG A 57 29.67 -15.34 -0.81
CA ARG A 57 28.64 -16.29 -1.26
C ARG A 57 27.28 -16.11 -0.59
N TRP A 58 27.23 -15.74 0.70
CA TRP A 58 25.97 -15.53 1.42
C TRP A 58 25.24 -14.29 0.94
N ASN A 59 25.95 -13.20 0.65
CA ASN A 59 25.35 -11.99 0.08
C ASN A 59 24.72 -12.32 -1.28
N ALA A 60 25.42 -13.04 -2.14
CA ALA A 60 24.88 -13.49 -3.44
C ALA A 60 23.63 -14.37 -3.28
N LYS A 61 23.61 -15.28 -2.30
CA LYS A 61 22.43 -16.11 -2.00
C LYS A 61 21.23 -15.29 -1.53
N ILE A 62 21.44 -14.32 -0.64
CA ILE A 62 20.38 -13.45 -0.13
C ILE A 62 19.79 -12.63 -1.28
N THR A 63 20.63 -12.02 -2.12
CA THR A 63 20.18 -11.26 -3.29
C THR A 63 19.41 -12.13 -4.28
N LEU A 64 19.92 -13.32 -4.61
CA LEU A 64 19.22 -14.24 -5.51
C LEU A 64 17.85 -14.65 -4.96
N GLN A 65 17.78 -14.98 -3.67
CA GLN A 65 16.53 -15.38 -3.03
C GLN A 65 15.52 -14.22 -2.98
N ALA A 66 15.97 -13.01 -2.64
CA ALA A 66 15.11 -11.83 -2.66
C ALA A 66 14.58 -11.52 -4.06
N LEU A 67 15.42 -11.61 -5.09
CA LEU A 67 15.00 -11.41 -6.48
C LEU A 67 13.96 -12.46 -6.93
N ARG A 68 14.12 -13.72 -6.53
CA ARG A 68 13.14 -14.78 -6.82
C ARG A 68 11.80 -14.53 -6.14
N GLU A 69 11.81 -14.12 -4.88
CA GLU A 69 10.58 -13.77 -4.14
C GLU A 69 9.85 -12.58 -4.77
N LEU A 70 10.60 -11.54 -5.14
CA LEU A 70 10.04 -10.37 -5.84
C LEU A 70 9.44 -10.78 -7.19
N GLU A 71 10.16 -11.52 -8.02
CA GLU A 71 9.66 -11.96 -9.34
C GLU A 71 8.40 -12.82 -9.21
N GLN A 72 8.42 -13.83 -8.35
CA GLN A 72 7.29 -14.72 -8.16
C GLN A 72 6.05 -13.96 -7.67
N ALA A 73 6.22 -13.10 -6.66
CA ALA A 73 5.11 -12.32 -6.10
C ALA A 73 4.57 -11.33 -7.12
N PHE A 74 5.42 -10.57 -7.85
CA PHE A 74 4.95 -9.68 -8.92
C PHE A 74 4.17 -10.43 -9.99
N ARG A 75 4.67 -11.60 -10.44
CA ARG A 75 4.00 -12.40 -11.47
C ARG A 75 2.60 -12.84 -11.03
N VAL A 76 2.48 -13.36 -9.81
CA VAL A 76 1.19 -13.84 -9.27
C VAL A 76 0.25 -12.67 -9.00
N LEU A 77 0.75 -11.55 -8.47
CA LEU A 77 -0.10 -10.42 -8.09
C LEU A 77 -0.58 -9.59 -9.29
N GLU A 78 0.12 -9.61 -10.42
CA GLU A 78 -0.31 -8.91 -11.64
C GLU A 78 -1.67 -9.42 -12.14
N GLN A 79 -2.02 -10.70 -11.91
CA GLN A 79 -3.33 -11.24 -12.30
C GLN A 79 -4.50 -10.62 -11.51
N PHE A 80 -4.21 -9.98 -10.37
CA PHE A 80 -5.18 -9.31 -9.50
C PHE A 80 -5.10 -7.78 -9.60
N LYS A 81 -4.44 -7.27 -10.64
CA LYS A 81 -4.36 -5.84 -10.91
C LYS A 81 -5.75 -5.24 -11.11
N GLY A 82 -5.93 -4.02 -10.62
CA GLY A 82 -7.22 -3.31 -10.67
C GLY A 82 -8.19 -3.69 -9.56
N ARG A 83 -8.07 -4.87 -8.95
CA ARG A 83 -8.88 -5.27 -7.78
C ARG A 83 -8.32 -4.62 -6.50
N ARG A 84 -9.22 -4.04 -5.72
CA ARG A 84 -8.90 -3.51 -4.38
C ARG A 84 -8.57 -4.66 -3.45
N LYS A 85 -7.57 -4.48 -2.60
CA LYS A 85 -7.14 -5.51 -1.65
C LYS A 85 -7.02 -4.92 -0.26
N VAL A 86 -7.51 -5.63 0.74
CA VAL A 86 -7.47 -5.22 2.14
C VAL A 86 -6.60 -6.18 2.90
N THR A 87 -5.54 -5.66 3.52
CA THR A 87 -4.67 -6.47 4.38
C THR A 87 -5.26 -6.53 5.78
N VAL A 88 -5.57 -7.74 6.24
CA VAL A 88 -6.13 -8.01 7.56
C VAL A 88 -5.06 -8.63 8.45
N PHE A 89 -4.75 -7.95 9.55
CA PHE A 89 -3.84 -8.45 10.57
C PHE A 89 -4.57 -8.76 11.88
N GLY A 90 -4.06 -9.72 12.64
CA GLY A 90 -4.56 -10.07 13.95
C GLY A 90 -3.89 -11.31 14.51
N SER A 91 -4.29 -11.70 15.72
CA SER A 91 -3.71 -12.84 16.42
C SER A 91 -3.81 -14.14 15.61
N ALA A 92 -2.68 -14.85 15.48
CA ALA A 92 -2.63 -16.21 14.95
C ALA A 92 -3.22 -17.27 15.92
N ARG A 93 -3.57 -16.86 17.15
CA ARG A 93 -3.92 -17.74 18.27
C ARG A 93 -5.37 -17.59 18.74
N THR A 94 -6.14 -16.68 18.14
CA THR A 94 -7.55 -16.51 18.52
C THR A 94 -8.33 -17.79 18.22
N PRO A 95 -9.01 -18.40 19.21
CA PRO A 95 -9.76 -19.62 18.99
C PRO A 95 -11.06 -19.35 18.21
N VAL A 96 -11.59 -20.36 17.53
CA VAL A 96 -12.74 -20.25 16.60
C VAL A 96 -14.01 -19.79 17.31
N GLU A 97 -14.12 -20.11 18.60
CA GLU A 97 -15.23 -19.81 19.49
C GLU A 97 -15.20 -18.38 20.02
N HIS A 98 -14.07 -17.68 19.85
CA HIS A 98 -13.93 -16.30 20.33
C HIS A 98 -14.75 -15.34 19.45
N PRO A 99 -15.47 -14.35 20.02
CA PRO A 99 -16.27 -13.40 19.25
C PRO A 99 -15.48 -12.66 18.15
N LEU A 100 -14.23 -12.30 18.44
CA LEU A 100 -13.34 -11.69 17.44
C LEU A 100 -13.05 -12.59 16.23
N TYR A 101 -13.04 -13.93 16.38
CA TYR A 101 -12.91 -14.84 15.23
C TYR A 101 -14.16 -14.74 14.34
N ALA A 102 -15.35 -14.80 14.93
CA ALA A 102 -16.61 -14.65 14.19
C ALA A 102 -16.69 -13.30 13.46
N MET A 103 -16.29 -12.22 14.13
CA MET A 103 -16.21 -10.88 13.55
C MET A 103 -15.20 -10.79 12.40
N ALA A 104 -14.00 -11.38 12.54
CA ALA A 104 -13.01 -11.40 11.47
C ALA A 104 -13.48 -12.21 10.25
N ARG A 105 -14.23 -13.29 10.48
CA ARG A 105 -14.89 -14.05 9.40
C ARG A 105 -15.97 -13.23 8.71
N GLU A 106 -16.80 -12.53 9.46
CA GLU A 106 -17.81 -11.64 8.90
C GLU A 106 -17.16 -10.50 8.09
N LEU A 107 -16.06 -9.93 8.58
CA LEU A 107 -15.25 -8.94 7.87
C LEU A 107 -14.79 -9.48 6.50
N GLY A 108 -14.20 -10.68 6.45
CA GLY A 108 -13.78 -11.29 5.19
C GLY A 108 -14.92 -11.42 4.17
N ALA A 109 -16.10 -11.83 4.64
CA ALA A 109 -17.29 -11.95 3.81
C ALA A 109 -17.81 -10.57 3.35
N ALA A 110 -17.78 -9.56 4.23
CA ALA A 110 -18.22 -8.21 3.91
C ALA A 110 -17.31 -7.51 2.88
N LEU A 111 -15.99 -7.66 3.04
CA LEU A 111 -15.00 -7.17 2.06
C LEU A 111 -15.21 -7.80 0.68
N THR A 112 -15.51 -9.10 0.64
CA THR A 112 -15.80 -9.81 -0.61
C THR A 112 -17.10 -9.33 -1.26
N ARG A 113 -18.16 -9.10 -0.47
CA ARG A 113 -19.42 -8.49 -0.98
C ARG A 113 -19.21 -7.08 -1.56
N ALA A 114 -18.17 -6.39 -1.10
CA ALA A 114 -17.73 -5.10 -1.63
C ALA A 114 -16.69 -5.22 -2.76
N GLU A 115 -16.56 -6.41 -3.38
CA GLU A 115 -15.67 -6.71 -4.50
C GLU A 115 -14.16 -6.52 -4.19
N MET A 116 -13.80 -6.61 -2.91
CA MET A 116 -12.41 -6.51 -2.45
C MET A 116 -11.80 -7.89 -2.20
N MET A 117 -10.50 -8.01 -2.40
CA MET A 117 -9.72 -9.17 -1.98
C MET A 117 -9.21 -9.00 -0.55
N VAL A 118 -8.98 -10.10 0.15
CA VAL A 118 -8.45 -10.14 1.51
C VAL A 118 -7.04 -10.71 1.49
N ILE A 119 -6.08 -9.93 1.97
CA ILE A 119 -4.70 -10.36 2.17
C ILE A 119 -4.50 -10.68 3.64
N THR A 120 -3.90 -11.81 3.97
CA THR A 120 -3.44 -12.10 5.34
C THR A 120 -2.08 -12.78 5.34
N GLY A 121 -1.54 -12.99 6.55
CA GLY A 121 -0.34 -13.82 6.73
C GLY A 121 -0.54 -15.33 6.53
N ALA A 122 -1.74 -15.77 6.15
CA ALA A 122 -2.13 -17.17 5.92
C ALA A 122 -2.01 -18.12 7.13
N GLY A 123 -1.78 -17.60 8.34
CA GLY A 123 -1.75 -18.43 9.56
C GLY A 123 -3.14 -18.76 10.08
N GLY A 124 -3.19 -19.34 11.30
CA GLY A 124 -4.42 -19.60 12.05
C GLY A 124 -5.07 -18.33 12.65
N GLY A 125 -6.06 -18.53 13.52
CA GLY A 125 -6.73 -17.45 14.24
C GLY A 125 -7.42 -16.45 13.33
N ILE A 126 -7.20 -15.15 13.56
CA ILE A 126 -7.84 -14.06 12.80
C ILE A 126 -7.54 -14.14 11.31
N MET A 127 -6.32 -14.53 10.93
CA MET A 127 -5.93 -14.67 9.53
C MET A 127 -6.74 -15.77 8.83
N ALA A 128 -6.96 -16.90 9.51
CA ALA A 128 -7.80 -17.98 9.01
C ALA A 128 -9.27 -17.56 8.93
N ALA A 129 -9.79 -16.87 9.96
CA ALA A 129 -11.16 -16.39 9.99
C ALA A 129 -11.46 -15.46 8.81
N ALA A 130 -10.60 -14.46 8.57
CA ALA A 130 -10.77 -13.51 7.48
C ALA A 130 -10.74 -14.19 6.10
N HIS A 131 -9.84 -15.16 5.88
CA HIS A 131 -9.84 -15.97 4.67
C HIS A 131 -11.09 -16.85 4.56
N GLU A 132 -11.51 -17.53 5.63
CA GLU A 132 -12.73 -18.36 5.66
C GLU A 132 -13.96 -17.55 5.22
N GLY A 133 -14.08 -16.31 5.70
CA GLY A 133 -15.15 -15.40 5.31
C GLY A 133 -15.08 -14.95 3.86
N ALA A 134 -13.87 -14.65 3.38
CA ALA A 134 -13.66 -14.17 2.01
C ALA A 134 -13.80 -15.29 0.96
N GLY A 135 -13.52 -16.53 1.35
CA GLY A 135 -13.45 -17.66 0.44
C GLY A 135 -12.16 -17.66 -0.40
N ARG A 136 -11.92 -18.80 -1.07
CA ARG A 136 -10.66 -19.10 -1.78
C ARG A 136 -10.30 -18.06 -2.84
N ASP A 137 -11.26 -17.69 -3.70
CA ASP A 137 -11.00 -16.84 -4.88
C ASP A 137 -10.75 -15.36 -4.55
N HIS A 138 -11.02 -14.96 -3.30
CA HIS A 138 -10.81 -13.61 -2.78
C HIS A 138 -9.70 -13.54 -1.73
N SER A 139 -9.10 -14.67 -1.36
CA SER A 139 -8.07 -14.74 -0.34
C SER A 139 -6.67 -14.80 -0.95
N LEU A 140 -5.75 -13.97 -0.46
CA LEU A 140 -4.33 -13.96 -0.80
C LEU A 140 -3.51 -14.17 0.48
N GLY A 141 -2.72 -15.24 0.50
CA GLY A 141 -1.91 -15.61 1.67
C GLY A 141 -0.44 -15.26 1.47
N PHE A 142 0.10 -14.31 2.23
CA PHE A 142 1.55 -14.04 2.23
C PHE A 142 2.16 -14.75 3.43
N ASN A 143 2.58 -16.00 3.23
CA ASN A 143 3.11 -16.84 4.30
C ASN A 143 4.62 -16.59 4.50
N ILE A 144 5.10 -16.80 5.71
CA ILE A 144 6.54 -16.74 6.05
C ILE A 144 7.02 -18.15 6.40
N THR A 145 8.12 -18.58 5.79
CA THR A 145 8.73 -19.87 6.13
C THR A 145 9.44 -19.75 7.48
N LEU A 146 8.93 -20.47 8.48
CA LEU A 146 9.51 -20.56 9.82
C LEU A 146 10.13 -21.95 10.04
N PRO A 147 11.12 -22.07 10.95
CA PRO A 147 11.80 -23.35 11.21
C PRO A 147 10.93 -24.37 11.96
N PHE A 148 9.73 -23.99 12.39
CA PHE A 148 8.72 -24.86 12.99
C PHE A 148 7.49 -24.93 12.09
N GLU A 149 6.74 -26.03 12.21
CA GLU A 149 5.61 -26.34 11.34
C GLU A 149 4.47 -25.34 11.51
N GLN A 150 4.41 -24.34 10.62
CA GLN A 150 3.27 -23.46 10.44
C GLN A 150 2.63 -23.79 9.10
N HIS A 151 1.54 -24.54 9.13
CA HIS A 151 0.71 -24.77 7.96
C HIS A 151 -0.08 -23.51 7.63
N ALA A 152 -0.25 -23.25 6.33
CA ALA A 152 -1.20 -22.25 5.87
C ALA A 152 -2.62 -22.66 6.28
N ASN A 153 -3.51 -21.69 6.45
CA ASN A 153 -4.91 -22.00 6.73
C ASN A 153 -5.59 -22.72 5.54
N PRO A 154 -6.61 -23.56 5.80
CA PRO A 154 -7.19 -24.44 4.78
C PRO A 154 -7.77 -23.74 3.56
N THR A 155 -8.10 -22.45 3.67
CA THR A 155 -8.70 -21.68 2.56
C THR A 155 -7.72 -21.46 1.41
N VAL A 156 -6.43 -21.23 1.72
CA VAL A 156 -5.40 -20.89 0.72
C VAL A 156 -4.30 -21.94 0.60
N ASP A 157 -4.27 -22.94 1.50
CA ASP A 157 -3.28 -24.01 1.43
C ASP A 157 -3.36 -24.78 0.11
N GLY A 158 -2.21 -25.02 -0.51
CA GLY A 158 -2.10 -25.66 -1.83
C GLY A 158 -2.65 -24.87 -3.02
N THR A 159 -2.94 -23.56 -2.87
CA THR A 159 -3.46 -22.70 -3.94
C THR A 159 -2.38 -21.77 -4.51
N ASP A 160 -2.56 -21.30 -5.74
CA ASP A 160 -1.68 -20.29 -6.37
C ASP A 160 -1.77 -18.91 -5.69
N ASN A 161 -2.74 -18.72 -4.79
CA ASN A 161 -2.93 -17.51 -4.00
C ASN A 161 -2.08 -17.50 -2.72
N LEU A 162 -1.39 -18.60 -2.41
CA LEU A 162 -0.46 -18.69 -1.29
C LEU A 162 0.96 -18.39 -1.79
N LEU A 163 1.46 -17.22 -1.41
CA LEU A 163 2.82 -16.76 -1.71
C LEU A 163 3.75 -17.03 -0.53
N PRO A 164 4.73 -17.93 -0.67
CA PRO A 164 5.73 -18.17 0.36
C PRO A 164 6.86 -17.14 0.28
N PHE A 165 7.20 -16.56 1.43
CA PHE A 165 8.36 -15.69 1.60
C PHE A 165 9.33 -16.33 2.59
N HIS A 166 10.64 -16.20 2.35
CA HIS A 166 11.68 -16.55 3.32
C HIS A 166 12.10 -15.32 4.13
N PHE A 167 12.10 -14.14 3.50
CA PHE A 167 12.48 -12.91 4.17
C PHE A 167 11.26 -12.13 4.66
N PHE A 168 11.32 -11.67 5.92
CA PHE A 168 10.29 -10.78 6.45
C PHE A 168 10.19 -9.47 5.65
N PHE A 169 11.31 -8.92 5.17
CA PHE A 169 11.29 -7.62 4.48
C PHE A 169 10.60 -7.67 3.11
N THR A 170 10.75 -8.77 2.34
CA THR A 170 10.02 -8.94 1.07
C THR A 170 8.54 -9.12 1.33
N ARG A 171 8.18 -9.92 2.33
CA ARG A 171 6.79 -10.11 2.76
C ARG A 171 6.12 -8.81 3.18
N LYS A 172 6.78 -8.02 4.05
CA LYS A 172 6.31 -6.72 4.54
C LYS A 172 6.12 -5.72 3.41
N LEU A 173 7.08 -5.66 2.48
CA LEU A 173 6.96 -4.87 1.26
C LEU A 173 5.64 -5.18 0.53
N PHE A 174 5.28 -6.45 0.35
CA PHE A 174 4.05 -6.82 -0.35
C PHE A 174 2.78 -6.54 0.45
N PHE A 175 2.78 -6.67 1.78
CA PHE A 175 1.64 -6.26 2.60
C PHE A 175 1.27 -4.78 2.40
N VAL A 176 2.28 -3.91 2.31
CA VAL A 176 2.09 -2.47 2.07
C VAL A 176 1.79 -2.20 0.61
N LYS A 177 2.58 -2.77 -0.31
CA LYS A 177 2.44 -2.55 -1.76
C LYS A 177 1.11 -3.08 -2.30
N GLU A 178 0.51 -4.10 -1.72
CA GLU A 178 -0.76 -4.62 -2.24
C GLU A 178 -1.97 -4.07 -1.51
N ALA A 179 -1.83 -3.47 -0.33
CA ALA A 179 -2.94 -2.94 0.45
C ALA A 179 -3.51 -1.64 -0.13
N ASP A 180 -4.81 -1.63 -0.38
CA ASP A 180 -5.64 -0.43 -0.52
C ASP A 180 -6.29 -0.06 0.81
N ALA A 181 -6.29 -0.94 1.80
CA ALA A 181 -6.72 -0.65 3.15
C ALA A 181 -6.06 -1.64 4.11
N LEU A 182 -6.01 -1.26 5.39
CA LEU A 182 -5.61 -2.16 6.45
C LEU A 182 -6.73 -2.27 7.48
N VAL A 183 -7.03 -3.49 7.89
CA VAL A 183 -7.89 -3.75 9.05
C VAL A 183 -7.07 -4.52 10.08
N LEU A 184 -6.89 -3.90 11.24
CA LEU A 184 -6.11 -4.39 12.35
C LEU A 184 -7.06 -4.89 13.44
N CYS A 185 -7.14 -6.20 13.61
CA CYS A 185 -7.83 -6.83 14.74
C CYS A 185 -6.85 -7.03 15.92
N PRO A 186 -7.33 -7.17 17.17
CA PRO A 186 -6.49 -7.48 18.32
C PRO A 186 -5.51 -8.64 18.06
N GLY A 187 -4.26 -8.43 18.49
CA GLY A 187 -3.14 -9.26 18.09
C GLY A 187 -1.93 -9.15 19.01
N GLY A 188 -0.91 -9.96 18.72
CA GLY A 188 0.36 -9.94 19.45
C GLY A 188 1.39 -9.04 18.79
N PHE A 189 2.68 -9.32 19.05
CA PHE A 189 3.79 -8.54 18.49
C PHE A 189 3.80 -8.47 16.97
N GLY A 190 3.43 -9.54 16.26
CA GLY A 190 3.37 -9.50 14.79
C GLY A 190 2.35 -8.49 14.28
N THR A 191 1.18 -8.37 14.92
CA THR A 191 0.17 -7.37 14.55
C THR A 191 0.65 -5.94 14.84
N LEU A 192 1.31 -5.73 15.99
CA LEU A 192 1.84 -4.41 16.35
C LEU A 192 3.03 -4.01 15.47
N ASP A 193 3.88 -4.96 15.09
CA ASP A 193 5.00 -4.74 14.16
C ASP A 193 4.49 -4.20 12.82
N GLU A 194 3.51 -4.87 12.21
CA GLU A 194 2.91 -4.43 10.93
C GLU A 194 2.14 -3.11 11.08
N ALA A 195 1.40 -2.92 12.18
CA ALA A 195 0.67 -1.69 12.44
C ALA A 195 1.61 -0.47 12.53
N LEU A 196 2.68 -0.57 13.33
CA LEU A 196 3.64 0.52 13.52
C LEU A 196 4.46 0.79 12.26
N GLU A 197 4.82 -0.24 11.49
CA GLU A 197 5.52 -0.08 10.21
C GLU A 197 4.67 0.72 9.21
N VAL A 198 3.41 0.32 9.02
CA VAL A 198 2.49 1.00 8.09
C VAL A 198 2.26 2.45 8.50
N LEU A 199 2.00 2.71 9.79
CA LEU A 199 1.81 4.07 10.29
C LEU A 199 3.05 4.93 10.05
N THR A 200 4.25 4.38 10.27
CA THR A 200 5.51 5.07 10.00
C THR A 200 5.67 5.38 8.51
N LEU A 201 5.35 4.42 7.63
CA LEU A 201 5.45 4.59 6.18
C LEU A 201 4.47 5.65 5.65
N ILE A 202 3.24 5.68 6.16
CA ILE A 202 2.24 6.71 5.80
C ILE A 202 2.66 8.07 6.36
N GLN A 203 3.05 8.16 7.62
CA GLN A 203 3.49 9.40 8.28
C GLN A 203 4.67 10.06 7.55
N THR A 204 5.60 9.25 7.04
CA THR A 204 6.80 9.71 6.31
C THR A 204 6.61 9.88 4.80
N GLY A 205 5.41 9.60 4.28
CA GLY A 205 5.10 9.68 2.85
C GLY A 205 5.82 8.64 1.99
N LYS A 206 6.26 7.53 2.59
CA LYS A 206 6.91 6.39 1.91
C LYS A 206 5.92 5.34 1.42
N SER A 207 4.70 5.37 1.94
CA SER A 207 3.54 4.70 1.36
C SER A 207 2.49 5.76 1.02
N PRO A 208 1.67 5.57 -0.03
CA PRO A 208 0.48 6.37 -0.20
C PRO A 208 -0.46 6.22 0.98
N LEU A 209 -1.33 7.22 1.10
CA LEU A 209 -2.37 7.22 2.09
C LEU A 209 -3.42 6.16 1.76
N VAL A 210 -3.71 5.31 2.75
CA VAL A 210 -4.75 4.28 2.73
C VAL A 210 -5.48 4.30 4.08
N PRO A 211 -6.75 3.89 4.15
CA PRO A 211 -7.47 3.80 5.42
C PRO A 211 -6.86 2.71 6.30
N VAL A 212 -6.57 3.06 7.56
CA VAL A 212 -6.10 2.15 8.60
C VAL A 212 -7.19 2.01 9.66
N VAL A 213 -7.87 0.87 9.65
CA VAL A 213 -9.00 0.57 10.52
C VAL A 213 -8.52 -0.28 11.69
N LEU A 214 -8.77 0.19 12.91
CA LEU A 214 -8.58 -0.56 14.15
C LEU A 214 -9.94 -1.17 14.51
N LEU A 215 -10.12 -2.45 14.22
CA LEU A 215 -11.37 -3.17 14.48
C LEU A 215 -11.28 -3.90 15.81
N ASP A 216 -12.15 -3.58 16.76
CA ASP A 216 -12.32 -4.32 18.01
C ASP A 216 -13.73 -4.89 18.13
N VAL A 217 -13.94 -5.84 19.04
CA VAL A 217 -15.30 -6.28 19.39
C VAL A 217 -16.02 -5.18 20.19
N PRO A 218 -17.36 -5.09 20.17
CA PRO A 218 -18.08 -4.13 21.01
C PRO A 218 -17.70 -4.25 22.48
N GLY A 219 -17.27 -3.15 23.08
CA GLY A 219 -16.76 -3.11 24.47
C GLY A 219 -15.32 -3.61 24.63
N GLY A 220 -14.64 -4.00 23.54
CA GLY A 220 -13.22 -4.29 23.52
C GLY A 220 -12.39 -3.04 23.82
N THR A 221 -11.24 -3.25 24.46
CA THR A 221 -10.38 -2.17 24.96
C THR A 221 -8.96 -2.25 24.41
N PHE A 222 -8.69 -3.19 23.49
CA PHE A 222 -7.34 -3.43 22.99
C PHE A 222 -6.82 -2.20 22.24
N TRP A 223 -7.59 -1.76 21.23
CA TRP A 223 -7.19 -0.60 20.44
C TRP A 223 -7.39 0.72 21.15
N GLN A 224 -8.41 0.83 22.02
CA GLN A 224 -8.56 2.01 22.86
C GLN A 224 -7.33 2.19 23.76
N GLY A 225 -6.88 1.14 24.43
CA GLY A 225 -5.67 1.18 25.27
C GLY A 225 -4.40 1.51 24.48
N ALA A 226 -4.28 1.01 23.24
CA ALA A 226 -3.17 1.37 22.35
C ALA A 226 -3.22 2.85 21.93
N LEU A 227 -4.39 3.36 21.56
CA LEU A 227 -4.58 4.78 21.20
C LEU A 227 -4.35 5.70 22.39
N ASP A 228 -4.78 5.31 23.59
CA ASP A 228 -4.52 6.06 24.82
C ASP A 228 -3.01 6.11 25.12
N PHE A 229 -2.29 5.00 24.91
CA PHE A 229 -0.83 5.00 25.01
C PHE A 229 -0.19 5.93 23.97
N ILE A 230 -0.59 5.86 22.69
CA ILE A 230 -0.04 6.72 21.64
C ILE A 230 -0.31 8.19 21.97
N ARG A 231 -1.52 8.54 22.41
CA ARG A 231 -1.85 9.91 22.82
C ARG A 231 -0.99 10.36 24.00
N ASN A 232 -1.01 9.61 25.09
CA ASN A 232 -0.38 10.04 26.35
C ASN A 232 1.16 9.99 26.29
N GLN A 233 1.74 9.07 25.51
CA GLN A 233 3.19 8.85 25.49
C GLN A 233 3.86 9.41 24.25
N LEU A 234 3.22 9.39 23.09
CA LEU A 234 3.83 9.86 21.84
C LEU A 234 3.36 11.28 21.51
N GLU A 235 2.05 11.54 21.52
CA GLU A 235 1.50 12.86 21.16
C GLU A 235 1.82 13.93 22.23
N GLU A 236 1.51 13.68 23.50
CA GLU A 236 1.77 14.65 24.59
C GLU A 236 3.27 15.00 24.74
N ASN A 237 4.15 14.02 24.48
CA ASN A 237 5.60 14.24 24.47
C ASN A 237 6.14 14.73 23.12
N ARG A 238 5.27 14.98 22.13
CA ARG A 238 5.59 15.55 20.80
C ARG A 238 6.53 14.68 19.94
N TYR A 239 6.45 13.35 20.09
CA TYR A 239 7.13 12.40 19.21
C TYR A 239 6.37 12.19 17.89
N ILE A 240 5.08 12.51 17.86
CA ILE A 240 4.22 12.56 16.68
C ILE A 240 3.43 13.87 16.66
N LEU A 241 2.86 14.23 15.51
CA LEU A 241 1.92 15.34 15.43
C LEU A 241 0.53 14.91 15.91
N PRO A 242 -0.28 15.80 16.51
CA PRO A 242 -1.67 15.50 16.85
C PRO A 242 -2.50 15.00 15.66
N THR A 243 -2.18 15.49 14.46
CA THR A 243 -2.84 15.06 13.22
C THR A 243 -2.53 13.61 12.86
N ASP A 244 -1.41 13.03 13.31
CA ASP A 244 -1.05 11.64 12.98
C ASP A 244 -2.04 10.64 13.56
N MET A 245 -2.74 11.00 14.65
CA MET A 245 -3.85 10.21 15.19
C MET A 245 -5.02 10.06 14.21
N LYS A 246 -5.15 10.97 13.23
CA LYS A 246 -6.19 10.93 12.18
C LYS A 246 -5.93 9.85 11.14
N LEU A 247 -4.72 9.29 11.08
CA LEU A 247 -4.40 8.20 10.16
C LEU A 247 -5.16 6.91 10.49
N MET A 248 -5.61 6.76 11.75
CA MET A 248 -6.27 5.57 12.26
C MET A 248 -7.74 5.83 12.58
N ARG A 249 -8.59 4.85 12.29
CA ARG A 249 -10.01 4.86 12.67
C ARG A 249 -10.33 3.66 13.55
N LEU A 250 -10.72 3.89 14.80
CA LEU A 250 -11.26 2.85 15.68
C LEU A 250 -12.75 2.62 15.40
N VAL A 251 -13.11 1.37 15.20
CA VAL A 251 -14.48 0.91 14.94
C VAL A 251 -14.79 -0.36 15.73
N TYR A 252 -16.08 -0.64 15.94
CA TYR A 252 -16.52 -1.77 16.76
C TYR A 252 -17.43 -2.75 16.01
N SER A 253 -17.60 -2.54 14.71
CA SER A 253 -18.43 -3.37 13.83
C SER A 253 -17.80 -3.53 12.45
N VAL A 254 -18.20 -4.60 11.75
CA VAL A 254 -17.73 -4.88 10.40
C VAL A 254 -18.28 -3.85 9.42
N GLU A 255 -19.51 -3.40 9.63
CA GLU A 255 -20.18 -2.39 8.81
C GLU A 255 -19.40 -1.07 8.84
N GLU A 256 -19.01 -0.59 10.02
CA GLU A 256 -18.21 0.62 10.16
C GLU A 256 -16.83 0.46 9.51
N ALA A 257 -16.20 -0.71 9.61
CA ALA A 257 -14.91 -0.97 8.97
C ALA A 257 -14.99 -0.88 7.44
N VAL A 258 -16.02 -1.48 6.84
CA VAL A 258 -16.23 -1.45 5.39
C VAL A 258 -16.67 -0.06 4.92
N GLU A 259 -17.51 0.63 5.70
CA GLU A 259 -17.93 2.00 5.41
C GLU A 259 -16.75 2.96 5.39
N GLU A 260 -15.85 2.88 6.38
CA GLU A 260 -14.62 3.68 6.42
C GLU A 260 -13.78 3.51 5.14
N ILE A 261 -13.64 2.27 4.65
CA ILE A 261 -12.90 1.99 3.41
C ILE A 261 -13.64 2.54 2.19
N ASN A 262 -14.95 2.33 2.10
CA ASN A 262 -15.76 2.80 0.97
C ASN A 262 -15.80 4.34 0.92
N GLN A 263 -15.98 4.99 2.06
CA GLN A 263 -15.98 6.44 2.19
C GLN A 263 -14.62 7.01 1.79
N PHE A 264 -13.51 6.41 2.23
CA PHE A 264 -12.17 6.85 1.82
C PHE A 264 -12.01 6.87 0.30
N TYR A 265 -12.70 6.00 -0.43
CA TYR A 265 -12.58 5.88 -1.88
C TYR A 265 -13.79 6.41 -2.66
N SER A 266 -14.75 7.07 -2.01
CA SER A 266 -15.96 7.59 -2.64
C SER A 266 -15.63 8.64 -3.70
N ASN A 267 -14.68 9.52 -3.40
CA ASN A 267 -14.15 10.52 -4.33
C ASN A 267 -12.65 10.36 -4.59
N PHE A 268 -11.83 10.09 -3.57
CA PHE A 268 -10.42 9.85 -3.74
C PHE A 268 -10.18 8.60 -4.59
N HIS A 269 -9.34 8.74 -5.62
CA HIS A 269 -8.92 7.63 -6.47
C HIS A 269 -7.48 7.23 -6.19
N SER A 270 -6.54 8.17 -6.39
CA SER A 270 -5.13 7.96 -6.14
C SER A 270 -4.42 9.29 -5.89
N SER A 271 -3.18 9.23 -5.41
CA SER A 271 -2.33 10.42 -5.26
C SER A 271 -0.90 10.13 -5.68
N ARG A 272 -0.19 11.18 -6.11
CA ARG A 272 1.20 11.05 -6.55
C ARG A 272 1.94 12.39 -6.51
N TRP A 273 3.25 12.31 -6.52
CA TRP A 273 4.13 13.45 -6.71
C TRP A 273 4.40 13.67 -8.21
N LEU A 274 4.15 14.89 -8.68
CA LEU A 274 4.53 15.36 -10.01
C LEU A 274 5.46 16.56 -9.87
N LYS A 275 6.77 16.31 -10.02
CA LYS A 275 7.84 17.30 -9.79
C LYS A 275 7.74 17.89 -8.38
N ARG A 276 7.21 19.11 -8.23
CA ARG A 276 7.05 19.83 -6.95
C ARG A 276 5.60 19.90 -6.47
N GLN A 277 4.67 19.34 -7.24
CA GLN A 277 3.26 19.32 -6.90
C GLN A 277 2.85 17.94 -6.42
N PHE A 278 1.93 17.92 -5.46
CA PHE A 278 1.19 16.75 -5.07
C PHE A 278 -0.16 16.79 -5.78
N VAL A 279 -0.51 15.70 -6.44
CA VAL A 279 -1.76 15.60 -7.21
C VAL A 279 -2.61 14.48 -6.66
N ILE A 280 -3.84 14.82 -6.29
CA ILE A 280 -4.89 13.86 -5.94
C ILE A 280 -5.81 13.73 -7.15
N ARG A 281 -6.05 12.50 -7.61
CA ARG A 281 -7.09 12.19 -8.58
C ARG A 281 -8.39 11.88 -7.88
N MET A 282 -9.48 12.41 -8.41
CA MET A 282 -10.81 12.38 -7.82
C MET A 282 -11.86 11.91 -8.83
N ASN A 283 -12.82 11.09 -8.39
CA ASN A 283 -13.94 10.60 -9.20
C ASN A 283 -14.93 11.72 -9.54
N HIS A 284 -15.09 12.67 -8.63
CA HIS A 284 -16.02 13.80 -8.66
C HIS A 284 -15.24 15.11 -8.50
N LYS A 285 -15.66 16.12 -9.26
CA LYS A 285 -15.18 17.49 -9.06
C LYS A 285 -15.72 18.04 -7.75
N LEU A 286 -14.92 18.82 -7.06
CA LEU A 286 -15.36 19.64 -5.93
C LEU A 286 -16.14 20.86 -6.43
N SER A 287 -17.15 21.27 -5.66
CA SER A 287 -17.89 22.51 -5.89
C SER A 287 -17.03 23.74 -5.61
N ASP A 288 -17.39 24.89 -6.19
CA ASP A 288 -16.66 26.15 -5.94
C ASP A 288 -16.67 26.54 -4.46
N GLN A 289 -17.77 26.24 -3.75
CA GLN A 289 -17.87 26.47 -2.30
C GLN A 289 -16.92 25.57 -1.52
N ALA A 290 -16.83 24.28 -1.87
CA ALA A 290 -15.91 23.35 -1.24
C ALA A 290 -14.45 23.74 -1.52
N LEU A 291 -14.14 24.18 -2.74
CA LEU A 291 -12.82 24.69 -3.09
C LEU A 291 -12.45 25.91 -2.24
N ALA A 292 -13.34 26.90 -2.11
CA ALA A 292 -13.10 28.08 -1.30
C ALA A 292 -12.85 27.74 0.17
N ARG A 293 -13.68 26.88 0.77
CA ARG A 293 -13.47 26.38 2.15
C ARG A 293 -12.15 25.67 2.30
N MET A 294 -11.79 24.82 1.35
CA MET A 294 -10.54 24.06 1.39
C MET A 294 -9.31 24.98 1.33
N GLN A 295 -9.36 26.08 0.56
CA GLN A 295 -8.27 27.08 0.55
C GLN A 295 -8.04 27.70 1.93
N GLU A 296 -9.09 27.85 2.73
CA GLU A 296 -9.00 28.44 4.07
C GLU A 296 -8.63 27.38 5.12
N GLU A 297 -9.35 26.27 5.14
CA GLU A 297 -9.24 25.24 6.18
C GLU A 297 -7.95 24.42 6.06
N PHE A 298 -7.41 24.23 4.86
CA PHE A 298 -6.22 23.38 4.60
C PHE A 298 -5.03 24.15 4.02
N ALA A 299 -5.00 25.48 4.19
CA ALA A 299 -3.90 26.33 3.71
C ALA A 299 -2.52 25.87 4.24
N ASP A 300 -2.49 25.31 5.44
CA ASP A 300 -1.28 24.83 6.11
C ASP A 300 -0.61 23.63 5.41
N LEU A 301 -1.34 22.93 4.54
CA LEU A 301 -0.78 21.87 3.70
C LEU A 301 0.11 22.41 2.58
N CYS A 302 -0.09 23.66 2.14
CA CYS A 302 0.57 24.23 0.97
C CYS A 302 1.86 24.99 1.34
N LEU A 303 2.98 24.67 0.70
CA LEU A 303 4.25 25.41 0.81
C LEU A 303 4.21 26.75 0.06
N SER A 304 3.54 26.74 -1.09
CA SER A 304 3.32 27.87 -1.97
C SER A 304 2.04 27.63 -2.76
N ASP A 305 1.51 28.69 -3.36
CA ASP A 305 0.31 28.64 -4.20
C ASP A 305 -0.94 28.15 -3.45
N GLN A 306 -2.06 28.13 -4.15
CA GLN A 306 -3.35 27.66 -3.65
C GLN A 306 -3.66 26.28 -4.23
N PHE A 307 -4.67 25.62 -3.71
CA PHE A 307 -5.18 24.41 -4.34
C PHE A 307 -5.73 24.72 -5.74
N HIS A 308 -5.41 23.89 -6.73
CA HIS A 308 -5.90 24.05 -8.09
C HIS A 308 -6.61 22.77 -8.54
N GLN A 309 -7.88 22.92 -8.93
CA GLN A 309 -8.64 21.84 -9.56
C GLN A 309 -8.59 21.98 -11.08
N HIS A 310 -8.18 20.94 -11.80
CA HIS A 310 -8.11 20.94 -13.26
C HIS A 310 -8.50 19.58 -13.86
N ALA A 311 -8.76 19.58 -15.18
CA ALA A 311 -8.95 18.36 -15.97
C ALA A 311 -7.59 17.84 -16.46
N TYR A 312 -7.53 16.60 -16.97
CA TYR A 312 -6.31 16.05 -17.55
C TYR A 312 -5.73 16.94 -18.66
N SER A 313 -4.44 17.23 -18.58
CA SER A 313 -3.72 18.08 -19.55
C SER A 313 -2.77 17.31 -20.49
N GLY A 314 -2.59 16.00 -20.32
CA GLY A 314 -1.71 15.18 -21.17
C GLY A 314 -0.22 15.18 -20.76
N GLU A 315 0.22 16.15 -19.94
CA GLU A 315 1.64 16.33 -19.59
C GLU A 315 2.13 15.47 -18.42
N GLU A 316 1.24 14.67 -17.82
CA GLU A 316 1.48 14.05 -16.53
C GLU A 316 2.03 12.60 -16.63
N HIS A 317 2.53 12.20 -17.81
CA HIS A 317 2.95 10.81 -18.13
C HIS A 317 1.97 9.77 -17.59
N ASP A 318 0.68 10.07 -17.74
CA ASP A 318 -0.40 9.36 -17.07
C ASP A 318 -0.99 8.29 -17.98
N ASP A 319 -1.50 7.23 -17.38
CA ASP A 319 -2.27 6.24 -18.14
C ASP A 319 -3.54 6.93 -18.67
N ALA A 320 -3.71 6.89 -20.00
CA ALA A 320 -4.82 7.53 -20.70
C ALA A 320 -6.20 7.08 -20.17
N GLN A 321 -6.27 5.89 -19.54
CA GLN A 321 -7.50 5.39 -18.92
C GLN A 321 -8.03 6.29 -17.79
N PHE A 322 -7.16 7.05 -17.11
CA PHE A 322 -7.53 7.93 -15.98
C PHE A 322 -7.70 9.41 -16.40
N SER A 323 -7.74 9.69 -17.70
CA SER A 323 -7.93 11.05 -18.23
C SER A 323 -9.27 11.69 -17.82
N HIS A 324 -10.29 10.88 -17.57
CA HIS A 324 -11.64 11.32 -17.20
C HIS A 324 -11.78 11.82 -15.75
N LEU A 325 -10.81 11.53 -14.88
CA LEU A 325 -10.85 11.92 -13.46
C LEU A 325 -10.54 13.40 -13.25
N ALA A 326 -11.10 14.00 -12.21
CA ALA A 326 -10.70 15.35 -11.76
C ALA A 326 -9.34 15.29 -11.05
N ARG A 327 -8.58 16.39 -11.09
CA ARG A 327 -7.27 16.49 -10.43
C ARG A 327 -7.28 17.68 -9.48
N LEU A 328 -6.76 17.46 -8.28
CA LEU A 328 -6.47 18.49 -7.31
C LEU A 328 -4.95 18.57 -7.12
N ALA A 329 -4.33 19.66 -7.54
CA ALA A 329 -2.89 19.89 -7.45
C ALA A 329 -2.56 21.02 -6.47
N PHE A 330 -1.51 20.81 -5.68
CA PHE A 330 -0.99 21.81 -4.74
C PHE A 330 0.47 21.49 -4.36
N ALA A 331 1.21 22.46 -3.87
CA ALA A 331 2.59 22.26 -3.39
C ALA A 331 2.58 21.72 -1.95
N PHE A 332 2.36 20.42 -1.77
CA PHE A 332 2.27 19.82 -0.43
C PHE A 332 3.58 19.93 0.36
N ASN A 333 3.48 20.25 1.65
CA ASN A 333 4.63 20.35 2.57
C ASN A 333 5.36 19.01 2.83
N GLY A 334 4.75 17.87 2.49
CA GLY A 334 5.34 16.55 2.61
C GLY A 334 5.56 16.04 4.04
N ARG A 335 5.01 16.74 5.05
CA ARG A 335 5.26 16.46 6.48
C ARG A 335 3.99 16.12 7.25
N THR A 336 2.87 16.76 6.92
CA THR A 336 1.63 16.64 7.71
C THR A 336 0.67 15.64 7.08
N HIS A 337 1.06 14.36 6.98
CA HIS A 337 0.25 13.31 6.35
C HIS A 337 -1.06 13.04 7.09
N GLY A 338 -1.10 13.20 8.42
CA GLY A 338 -2.34 13.19 9.18
C GLY A 338 -3.31 14.30 8.78
N ARG A 339 -2.81 15.50 8.45
CA ARG A 339 -3.63 16.60 7.93
C ARG A 339 -4.05 16.37 6.49
N LEU A 340 -3.19 15.75 5.67
CA LEU A 340 -3.55 15.27 4.34
C LEU A 340 -4.70 14.25 4.40
N ARG A 341 -4.74 13.41 5.44
CA ARG A 341 -5.85 12.49 5.67
C ARG A 341 -7.17 13.21 5.94
N GLU A 342 -7.15 14.27 6.74
CA GLU A 342 -8.35 15.12 6.94
C GLU A 342 -8.81 15.80 5.64
N LEU A 343 -7.88 16.23 4.78
CA LEU A 343 -8.22 16.72 3.43
C LEU A 343 -8.89 15.63 2.60
N VAL A 344 -8.38 14.40 2.65
CA VAL A 344 -8.98 13.25 1.95
C VAL A 344 -10.39 12.97 2.47
N ASP A 345 -10.61 13.02 3.78
CA ASP A 345 -11.94 12.88 4.36
C ASP A 345 -12.88 14.00 3.85
N PHE A 346 -12.40 15.24 3.81
CA PHE A 346 -13.17 16.39 3.30
C PHE A 346 -13.59 16.22 1.83
N ILE A 347 -12.67 15.83 0.93
CA ILE A 347 -13.03 15.68 -0.50
C ILE A 347 -13.98 14.50 -0.74
N ASN A 348 -14.04 13.54 0.17
CA ASN A 348 -14.90 12.36 0.10
C ASN A 348 -16.32 12.61 0.63
N LEU A 349 -16.61 13.78 1.20
CA LEU A 349 -17.95 14.17 1.63
C LEU A 349 -18.83 14.51 0.41
N PRO A 350 -19.97 13.81 0.19
CA PRO A 350 -20.83 14.04 -0.97
C PRO A 350 -21.33 15.48 -1.14
N GLU A 351 -21.55 16.20 -0.04
CA GLU A 351 -21.96 17.61 -0.04
C GLU A 351 -20.91 18.56 -0.66
N ASN A 352 -19.66 18.11 -0.77
CA ASN A 352 -18.57 18.90 -1.35
C ASN A 352 -18.45 18.72 -2.87
N TRP A 353 -19.23 17.84 -3.50
CA TRP A 353 -19.13 17.55 -4.93
C TRP A 353 -19.97 18.51 -5.78
N ALA A 354 -19.46 18.87 -6.96
CA ALA A 354 -20.16 19.71 -7.94
C ALA A 354 -21.32 18.97 -8.63
N ASP A 355 -21.19 17.65 -8.82
CA ASP A 355 -22.20 16.80 -9.44
C ASP A 355 -22.54 15.63 -8.52
N SER A 356 -23.79 15.55 -8.06
CA SER A 356 -24.34 14.42 -7.28
C SER A 356 -24.66 13.20 -8.16
N LYS A 357 -23.73 12.85 -9.06
CA LYS A 357 -23.84 11.57 -9.80
C LYS A 357 -23.57 10.42 -8.83
N PRO A 358 -24.30 9.30 -8.94
CA PRO A 358 -24.02 8.13 -8.12
C PRO A 358 -22.56 7.69 -8.34
N PRO A 359 -21.89 7.19 -7.29
CA PRO A 359 -20.50 6.75 -7.40
C PRO A 359 -20.37 5.73 -8.52
N ILE A 360 -19.46 5.99 -9.46
CA ILE A 360 -19.08 5.01 -10.47
C ILE A 360 -18.47 3.84 -9.69
N ALA A 361 -19.02 2.64 -9.84
CA ALA A 361 -18.44 1.44 -9.25
C ALA A 361 -16.94 1.38 -9.62
N GLN A 362 -16.07 1.67 -8.65
CA GLN A 362 -14.64 1.77 -8.88
C GLN A 362 -14.11 0.37 -9.17
N ARG A 363 -13.77 0.12 -10.44
CA ARG A 363 -13.32 -1.20 -10.90
C ARG A 363 -11.82 -1.29 -11.15
N SER A 364 -11.09 -0.18 -11.13
CA SER A 364 -9.67 -0.16 -11.52
C SER A 364 -8.83 0.76 -10.63
N ARG A 365 -8.06 0.15 -9.74
CA ARG A 365 -6.96 0.79 -9.01
C ARG A 365 -5.79 1.17 -9.93
N GLU A 366 -5.14 2.29 -9.66
CA GLU A 366 -3.81 2.61 -10.22
C GLU A 366 -2.70 1.84 -9.46
N PRO A 367 -1.76 1.17 -10.16
CA PRO A 367 -0.63 0.50 -9.50
C PRO A 367 0.27 1.49 -8.75
N PHE A 368 0.78 1.06 -7.59
CA PHE A 368 1.68 1.88 -6.76
C PHE A 368 2.95 2.29 -7.52
N ASN A 369 3.09 3.60 -7.72
CA ASN A 369 4.30 4.23 -8.23
C ASN A 369 4.91 5.09 -7.10
N VAL A 370 5.64 4.45 -6.18
CA VAL A 370 6.53 5.18 -5.27
C VAL A 370 7.96 4.91 -5.72
N ILE A 371 8.69 5.99 -5.99
CA ILE A 371 10.13 6.01 -6.29
C ILE A 371 10.86 6.60 -5.09
#